data_AF-A0A925YQA6-F1
#
_entry.id   AF-A0A925YQA6-F1
#
_cell.length_a   1.000
_cell.length_b   1.000
_cell.length_c   1.000
_cell.angle_alpha   90.00
_cell.angle_beta   90.00
_cell.angle_gamma   90.00
#
_symmetry.space_group_name_H-M   'P 1'
#
loop_
_entity.id
_entity.type
_entity.pdbx_description
1 polymer ?
#
loop_
_entity_poly.entity_id
_entity_poly.type
_entity_poly.pdbx_seq_one_letter_code
_entity_poly.pdbx_strand_id
1 'polypeptide(L)'
;MTILESLRRAAGTMLTLAVLATSVSGCAGGFMDGLLGDDDSSTRAASIPNSTGAVSPDLGGSKENDAVAKLYNDGLAKLQNGEYKSATKQFSEVERQYPYSKWATKAILMQAYSDYQRGSPDDAINACNRFITLHPGHKDAPYAYYLIAVSNYNRINDTKRDQRATQQALDALEEVQRRFPGTAYANDAGKKVLMARDHLAGKEMEIGRYYYTQGSYLAGINRFKRVVMEYQKTSQTPEALYRLSEGYMALGVVSEAQTAAAVLGHNYPNSEWYKDAYTIVSSDGQAPVENEKSWISKAFSALNPL
;
A
#
# COMPACT_ATOMS: atom_id res chain seq x y z
N MET A 1 -40.13 -27.32 26.37
CA MET A 1 -39.44 -26.10 26.86
C MET A 1 -38.25 -26.57 27.68
N THR A 2 -36.98 -26.47 27.30
CA THR A 2 -36.37 -25.46 26.42
C THR A 2 -34.98 -25.98 25.97
N ILE A 3 -34.94 -27.05 25.18
CA ILE A 3 -33.74 -27.43 24.38
C ILE A 3 -34.02 -27.21 22.88
N LEU A 4 -35.29 -27.25 22.45
CA LEU A 4 -35.71 -26.85 21.10
C LEU A 4 -35.73 -25.34 20.85
N GLU A 5 -35.76 -24.50 21.89
CA GLU A 5 -35.80 -23.03 21.74
C GLU A 5 -34.41 -22.39 21.59
N SER A 6 -33.34 -23.05 22.07
CA SER A 6 -31.96 -22.60 21.83
C SER A 6 -31.51 -22.88 20.39
N LEU A 7 -31.94 -24.01 19.81
CA LEU A 7 -31.68 -24.33 18.39
C LEU A 7 -32.45 -23.43 17.41
N ARG A 8 -33.64 -22.95 17.79
CA ARG A 8 -34.42 -22.00 16.97
C ARG A 8 -33.81 -20.59 16.95
N ARG A 9 -33.09 -20.20 18.00
CA ARG A 9 -32.32 -18.93 18.04
C ARG A 9 -30.99 -19.01 17.26
N ALA A 10 -30.39 -20.19 17.15
CA ALA A 10 -29.18 -20.40 16.36
C ALA A 10 -29.43 -20.49 14.83
N ALA A 11 -30.62 -20.95 14.41
CA ALA A 11 -30.97 -21.02 12.98
C ALA A 11 -31.51 -19.70 12.40
N GLY A 12 -32.02 -18.79 13.23
CA GLY A 12 -32.61 -17.51 12.78
C GLY A 12 -31.61 -16.39 12.48
N THR A 13 -30.35 -16.55 12.86
CA THR A 13 -29.27 -15.55 12.67
C THR A 13 -28.35 -15.85 11.48
N MET A 14 -28.51 -17.00 10.81
CA MET A 14 -27.72 -17.35 9.62
C MET A 14 -28.32 -16.88 8.29
N LEU A 15 -29.52 -16.27 8.27
CA LEU A 15 -30.20 -15.90 7.02
C LEU A 15 -30.24 -14.39 6.72
N THR A 16 -29.50 -13.57 7.47
CA THR A 16 -29.47 -12.10 7.29
C THR A 16 -28.07 -11.51 7.08
N LEU A 17 -27.11 -12.33 6.63
CA LEU A 17 -25.76 -11.88 6.26
C LEU A 17 -25.39 -12.34 4.83
N ALA A 18 -26.23 -12.02 3.84
CA ALA A 18 -25.93 -12.29 2.43
C ALA A 18 -26.31 -11.15 1.47
N VAL A 19 -26.47 -9.91 1.98
CA VAL A 19 -26.62 -8.71 1.14
C VAL A 19 -25.80 -7.57 1.74
N LEU A 20 -24.49 -7.62 1.53
CA LEU A 20 -23.59 -6.45 1.47
C LEU A 20 -22.19 -6.90 1.03
N ALA A 21 -22.13 -7.53 -0.15
CA ALA A 21 -20.90 -7.69 -0.92
C ALA A 21 -20.98 -6.84 -2.19
N THR A 22 -21.21 -5.54 -2.02
CA THR A 22 -21.08 -4.53 -3.08
C THR A 22 -20.50 -3.27 -2.46
N SER A 23 -19.17 -3.20 -2.33
CA SER A 23 -18.37 -1.95 -2.32
C SER A 23 -16.94 -2.16 -1.81
N VAL A 24 -16.08 -2.84 -2.58
CA VAL A 24 -14.63 -2.53 -2.55
C VAL A 24 -14.08 -2.55 -3.97
N SER A 25 -14.62 -1.67 -4.82
CA SER A 25 -13.96 -1.20 -6.05
C SER A 25 -13.99 0.33 -6.16
N GLY A 26 -14.19 1.00 -5.01
CA GLY A 26 -14.42 2.44 -4.90
C GLY A 26 -13.16 3.32 -4.91
N CYS A 27 -12.12 2.95 -5.67
CA CYS A 27 -11.02 3.87 -6.00
C CYS A 27 -10.59 3.80 -7.48
N ALA A 28 -11.07 2.81 -8.24
CA ALA A 28 -10.80 2.71 -9.68
C ALA A 28 -11.86 3.43 -10.54
N GLY A 29 -13.05 3.70 -9.98
CA GLY A 29 -14.19 4.26 -10.73
C GLY A 29 -14.00 5.69 -11.24
N GLY A 30 -13.23 6.53 -10.53
CA GLY A 30 -12.99 7.91 -10.94
C GLY A 30 -11.89 8.10 -12.00
N PHE A 31 -11.08 7.06 -12.26
CA PHE A 31 -9.96 7.14 -13.21
C PHE A 31 -10.36 6.74 -14.64
N MET A 32 -11.35 5.85 -14.79
CA MET A 32 -11.84 5.47 -16.12
C MET A 32 -12.45 6.66 -16.85
N ASP A 33 -13.18 7.57 -16.19
CA ASP A 33 -13.75 8.76 -16.84
C ASP A 33 -12.70 9.74 -17.39
N GLY A 34 -11.52 9.87 -16.76
CA GLY A 34 -10.44 10.74 -17.27
C GLY A 34 -9.58 10.11 -18.38
N LEU A 35 -9.63 8.78 -18.51
CA LEU A 35 -8.93 8.02 -19.55
C LEU A 35 -9.80 7.84 -20.81
N LEU A 36 -11.11 7.83 -20.64
CA LEU A 36 -12.14 7.80 -21.67
C LEU A 36 -12.36 9.21 -22.26
N GLY A 37 -11.49 9.59 -23.20
CA GLY A 37 -11.92 10.33 -24.39
C GLY A 37 -12.51 11.75 -24.34
N ASP A 38 -12.76 12.42 -23.20
CA ASP A 38 -13.45 13.73 -23.22
C ASP A 38 -12.58 14.91 -22.73
N ASP A 39 -11.96 15.63 -23.67
CA ASP A 39 -11.46 17.01 -23.47
C ASP A 39 -12.37 17.97 -24.24
N ASP A 40 -13.54 18.31 -23.68
CA ASP A 40 -14.40 19.38 -24.22
C ASP A 40 -14.14 20.68 -23.46
N SER A 41 -13.12 21.41 -23.90
CA SER A 41 -12.83 22.77 -23.42
C SER A 41 -13.69 23.79 -24.15
N SER A 42 -14.96 23.92 -23.75
CA SER A 42 -15.79 25.06 -24.15
C SER A 42 -16.06 25.98 -22.95
N THR A 43 -15.45 27.17 -22.97
CA THR A 43 -16.09 28.45 -22.59
C THR A 43 -15.08 29.59 -22.69
N ARG A 44 -15.21 30.40 -23.75
CA ARG A 44 -15.48 31.85 -23.66
C ARG A 44 -15.64 32.42 -25.06
N ALA A 45 -16.86 32.91 -25.33
CA ALA A 45 -17.21 33.65 -26.51
C ALA A 45 -16.59 35.06 -26.49
N ALA A 46 -16.00 35.46 -27.61
CA ALA A 46 -15.83 36.85 -28.04
C ALA A 46 -15.79 36.89 -29.58
N SER A 47 -16.29 37.98 -30.15
CA SER A 47 -16.96 38.09 -31.44
C SER A 47 -16.16 38.82 -32.56
N ILE A 48 -16.23 38.29 -33.81
CA ILE A 48 -16.29 38.98 -35.16
C ILE A 48 -14.99 39.68 -35.69
N PRO A 49 -14.68 39.82 -37.02
CA PRO A 49 -14.90 39.02 -38.25
C PRO A 49 -13.65 38.81 -39.18
N ASN A 50 -13.81 37.91 -40.16
CA ASN A 50 -13.26 37.83 -41.53
C ASN A 50 -11.89 38.48 -41.88
N SER A 51 -10.91 37.67 -42.30
CA SER A 51 -10.04 38.02 -43.44
C SER A 51 -9.45 36.78 -44.12
N THR A 52 -9.42 36.86 -45.44
CA THR A 52 -8.95 35.91 -46.45
C THR A 52 -7.47 35.56 -46.30
N GLY A 53 -7.14 34.27 -46.37
CA GLY A 53 -5.78 33.79 -46.55
C GLY A 53 -5.77 32.27 -46.71
N ALA A 54 -5.36 31.79 -47.88
CA ALA A 54 -5.34 30.39 -48.26
C ALA A 54 -4.63 29.51 -47.23
N VAL A 55 -5.34 28.50 -46.70
CA VAL A 55 -4.76 27.42 -45.90
C VAL A 55 -4.81 26.16 -46.75
N SER A 56 -3.63 25.60 -47.04
CA SER A 56 -3.44 24.31 -47.68
C SER A 56 -4.28 23.21 -47.01
N PRO A 57 -4.70 22.15 -47.72
CA PRO A 57 -5.53 21.12 -47.14
C PRO A 57 -4.69 20.24 -46.20
N ASP A 58 -4.87 20.43 -44.88
CA ASP A 58 -4.59 19.41 -43.89
C ASP A 58 -5.65 18.30 -44.02
N LEU A 59 -5.34 17.28 -44.81
CA LEU A 59 -6.20 16.10 -45.03
C LEU A 59 -5.57 14.80 -44.49
N GLY A 60 -4.55 14.91 -43.63
CA GLY A 60 -3.86 13.77 -43.02
C GLY A 60 -4.30 13.47 -41.59
N GLY A 61 -4.61 14.52 -40.80
CA GLY A 61 -4.75 14.38 -39.34
C GLY A 61 -6.02 13.70 -38.84
N SER A 62 -7.17 13.83 -39.51
CA SER A 62 -8.45 13.32 -38.97
C SER A 62 -8.57 11.79 -39.06
N LYS A 63 -8.31 11.22 -40.24
CA LYS A 63 -8.43 9.77 -40.47
C LYS A 63 -7.38 8.96 -39.71
N GLU A 64 -6.18 9.50 -39.56
CA GLU A 64 -5.13 8.86 -38.76
C GLU A 64 -5.55 8.79 -37.29
N ASN A 65 -6.03 9.91 -36.73
CA ASN A 65 -6.54 9.95 -35.36
C ASN A 65 -7.72 8.99 -35.14
N ASP A 66 -8.64 8.87 -36.10
CA ASP A 66 -9.75 7.91 -36.03
C ASP A 66 -9.26 6.45 -36.05
N ALA A 67 -8.25 6.15 -36.87
CA ALA A 67 -7.64 4.82 -36.94
C ALA A 67 -6.91 4.45 -35.65
N VAL A 68 -6.15 5.40 -35.05
CA VAL A 68 -5.48 5.19 -33.76
C VAL A 68 -6.49 4.99 -32.64
N ALA A 69 -7.53 5.84 -32.60
CA ALA A 69 -8.59 5.74 -31.59
C ALA A 69 -9.31 4.40 -31.68
N LYS A 70 -9.61 3.90 -32.89
CA LYS A 70 -10.18 2.57 -33.08
C LYS A 70 -9.27 1.47 -32.53
N LEU A 71 -7.99 1.51 -32.88
CA LEU A 71 -7.01 0.52 -32.43
C LEU A 71 -6.88 0.51 -30.89
N TYR A 72 -6.91 1.68 -30.27
CA TYR A 72 -6.90 1.84 -28.82
C TYR A 72 -8.19 1.33 -28.17
N ASN A 73 -9.35 1.66 -28.74
CA ASN A 73 -10.66 1.22 -28.24
C ASN A 73 -10.84 -0.31 -28.34
N ASP A 74 -10.30 -0.95 -29.38
CA ASP A 74 -10.23 -2.40 -29.48
C ASP A 74 -9.43 -3.01 -28.30
N GLY A 75 -8.39 -2.31 -27.85
CA GLY A 75 -7.59 -2.69 -26.67
C GLY A 75 -8.39 -2.55 -25.38
N LEU A 76 -9.14 -1.46 -25.24
CA LEU A 76 -10.04 -1.26 -24.10
C LEU A 76 -11.15 -2.30 -24.05
N ALA A 77 -11.76 -2.66 -25.18
CA ALA A 77 -12.79 -3.69 -25.22
C ALA A 77 -12.23 -5.04 -24.74
N LYS A 78 -11.02 -5.41 -25.18
CA LYS A 78 -10.33 -6.62 -24.70
C LYS A 78 -10.04 -6.58 -23.20
N LEU A 79 -9.59 -5.43 -22.70
CA LEU A 79 -9.35 -5.22 -21.28
C LEU A 79 -10.64 -5.39 -20.46
N GLN A 80 -11.74 -4.80 -20.91
CA GLN A 80 -13.06 -4.89 -20.26
C GLN A 80 -13.60 -6.32 -20.26
N ASN A 81 -13.31 -7.11 -21.30
CA ASN A 81 -13.65 -8.52 -21.38
C ASN A 81 -12.74 -9.43 -20.53
N GLY A 82 -11.75 -8.87 -19.81
CA GLY A 82 -10.77 -9.64 -19.03
C GLY A 82 -9.70 -10.34 -19.88
N GLU A 83 -9.63 -10.05 -21.18
CA GLU A 83 -8.61 -10.58 -22.09
C GLU A 83 -7.28 -9.81 -21.97
N TYR A 84 -6.71 -9.76 -20.76
CA TYR A 84 -5.56 -8.89 -20.44
C TYR A 84 -4.36 -9.07 -21.38
N LYS A 85 -4.01 -10.33 -21.72
CA LYS A 85 -2.89 -10.62 -22.63
C LYS A 85 -3.15 -10.08 -24.05
N SER A 86 -4.40 -10.18 -24.51
CA SER A 86 -4.81 -9.65 -25.82
C SER A 86 -4.83 -8.11 -25.78
N ALA A 87 -5.29 -7.52 -24.68
CA ALA A 87 -5.29 -6.08 -24.47
C ALA A 87 -3.86 -5.49 -24.49
N THR A 88 -2.91 -6.09 -23.75
CA THR A 88 -1.50 -5.67 -23.77
C THR A 88 -0.95 -5.65 -25.20
N LYS A 89 -1.19 -6.71 -25.99
CA LYS A 89 -0.77 -6.77 -27.40
C LYS A 89 -1.39 -5.65 -28.22
N GLN A 90 -2.69 -5.41 -28.06
CA GLN A 90 -3.41 -4.39 -28.81
C GLN A 90 -2.90 -2.98 -28.48
N PHE A 91 -2.63 -2.69 -27.22
CA PHE A 91 -2.01 -1.41 -26.83
C PHE A 91 -0.55 -1.30 -27.31
N SER A 92 0.20 -2.40 -27.40
CA SER A 92 1.53 -2.42 -28.03
C SER A 92 1.48 -2.11 -29.51
N GLU A 93 0.42 -2.52 -30.21
CA GLU A 93 0.20 -2.18 -31.62
C GLU A 93 -0.06 -0.68 -31.80
N VAL A 94 -0.74 -0.02 -30.87
CA VAL A 94 -0.92 1.45 -30.88
C VAL A 94 0.42 2.16 -30.83
N GLU A 95 1.29 1.77 -29.90
CA GLU A 95 2.64 2.32 -29.77
C GLU A 95 3.51 2.04 -31.00
N ARG A 96 3.40 0.83 -31.58
CA ARG A 96 4.17 0.40 -32.76
C ARG A 96 3.79 1.16 -34.03
N GLN A 97 2.50 1.37 -34.25
CA GLN A 97 1.98 1.99 -35.48
C GLN A 97 1.99 3.51 -35.40
N TYR A 98 1.74 4.09 -34.21
CA TYR A 98 1.56 5.52 -34.02
C TYR A 98 2.37 6.08 -32.84
N PRO A 99 3.70 5.94 -32.81
CA PRO A 99 4.56 6.20 -31.63
C PRO A 99 4.51 7.65 -31.11
N TYR A 100 4.16 8.62 -31.95
CA TYR A 100 4.08 10.04 -31.58
C TYR A 100 2.65 10.51 -31.28
N SER A 101 1.66 9.61 -31.36
CA SER A 101 0.28 9.96 -31.06
C SER A 101 0.06 10.15 -29.57
N LYS A 102 -0.87 11.04 -29.20
CA LYS A 102 -1.35 11.19 -27.80
C LYS A 102 -1.89 9.86 -27.24
N TRP A 103 -2.41 9.00 -28.12
CA TRP A 103 -2.89 7.67 -27.75
C TRP A 103 -1.78 6.69 -27.43
N ALA A 104 -0.56 6.85 -27.98
CA ALA A 104 0.56 5.97 -27.67
C ALA A 104 1.01 6.10 -26.22
N THR A 105 1.09 7.33 -25.70
CA THR A 105 1.38 7.58 -24.28
C THR A 105 0.35 6.91 -23.37
N LYS A 106 -0.95 7.05 -23.67
CA LYS A 106 -2.01 6.33 -22.93
C LYS A 106 -1.88 4.81 -23.07
N ALA A 107 -1.58 4.33 -24.27
CA ALA A 107 -1.45 2.90 -24.54
C ALA A 107 -0.35 2.23 -23.71
N ILE A 108 0.81 2.87 -23.51
CA ILE A 108 1.89 2.33 -22.66
C ILE A 108 1.38 2.12 -21.22
N LEU A 109 0.65 3.10 -20.68
CA LEU A 109 0.09 3.01 -19.33
C LEU A 109 -0.99 1.92 -19.25
N MET A 110 -1.81 1.77 -20.29
CA MET A 110 -2.81 0.71 -20.37
C MET A 110 -2.20 -0.68 -20.57
N GLN A 111 -1.05 -0.81 -21.23
CA GLN A 111 -0.27 -2.06 -21.24
C GLN A 111 0.13 -2.44 -19.81
N ALA A 112 0.71 -1.50 -19.06
CA ALA A 112 1.11 -1.73 -17.69
C ALA A 112 -0.07 -2.15 -16.80
N TYR A 113 -1.22 -1.47 -16.94
CA TYR A 113 -2.44 -1.82 -16.20
C TYR A 113 -2.97 -3.21 -16.60
N SER A 114 -2.95 -3.55 -17.89
CA SER A 114 -3.36 -4.87 -18.37
C SER A 114 -2.47 -5.98 -17.78
N ASP A 115 -1.15 -5.78 -17.75
CA ASP A 115 -0.21 -6.74 -17.19
C ASP A 115 -0.34 -6.86 -15.66
N TYR A 116 -0.62 -5.76 -14.97
CA TYR A 116 -0.97 -5.77 -13.55
C TYR A 116 -2.21 -6.63 -13.29
N GLN A 117 -3.29 -6.41 -14.05
CA GLN A 117 -4.54 -7.17 -13.89
C GLN A 117 -4.39 -8.65 -14.24
N ARG A 118 -3.46 -8.99 -15.15
CA ARG A 118 -3.10 -10.38 -15.48
C ARG A 118 -2.25 -11.07 -14.40
N GLY A 119 -1.80 -10.35 -13.37
CA GLY A 119 -0.88 -10.88 -12.35
C GLY A 119 0.53 -11.09 -12.88
N SER A 120 0.98 -10.27 -13.85
CA SER A 120 2.34 -10.27 -14.41
C SER A 120 3.10 -9.03 -13.94
N PRO A 121 3.58 -8.99 -12.68
CA PRO A 121 4.13 -7.78 -12.08
C PRO A 121 5.41 -7.30 -12.77
N ASP A 122 6.27 -8.21 -13.25
CA ASP A 122 7.51 -7.82 -13.94
C ASP A 122 7.21 -7.11 -15.27
N ASP A 123 6.24 -7.60 -16.04
CA ASP A 123 5.77 -6.95 -17.28
C ASP A 123 5.18 -5.57 -16.98
N ALA A 124 4.33 -5.47 -15.95
CA ALA A 124 3.71 -4.22 -15.53
C ALA A 124 4.74 -3.17 -15.09
N ILE A 125 5.73 -3.58 -14.29
CA ILE A 125 6.82 -2.71 -13.83
C ILE A 125 7.66 -2.23 -15.02
N ASN A 126 7.97 -3.11 -15.97
CA ASN A 126 8.72 -2.74 -17.17
C ASN A 126 7.98 -1.71 -18.03
N ALA A 127 6.68 -1.90 -18.24
CA ALA A 127 5.85 -0.94 -18.96
C ALA A 127 5.74 0.42 -18.23
N CYS A 128 5.59 0.42 -16.90
CA CYS A 128 5.61 1.66 -16.11
C CYS A 128 6.96 2.39 -16.17
N ASN A 129 8.07 1.67 -16.05
CA ASN A 129 9.41 2.25 -16.16
C ASN A 129 9.64 2.87 -17.54
N ARG A 130 9.14 2.21 -18.61
CA ARG A 130 9.15 2.77 -19.97
C ARG A 130 8.35 4.06 -20.04
N PHE A 131 7.13 4.08 -19.49
CA PHE A 131 6.30 5.28 -19.42
C PHE A 131 7.01 6.44 -18.71
N ILE A 132 7.58 6.19 -17.53
CA ILE A 132 8.28 7.20 -16.73
C ILE A 132 9.51 7.74 -17.46
N THR A 133 10.25 6.85 -18.15
CA THR A 133 11.46 7.23 -18.91
C THR A 133 11.11 8.11 -20.11
N LEU A 134 10.07 7.76 -20.85
CA LEU A 134 9.65 8.48 -22.06
C LEU A 134 8.86 9.77 -21.72
N HIS A 135 8.12 9.77 -20.61
CA HIS A 135 7.16 10.83 -20.27
C HIS A 135 7.20 11.22 -18.77
N PRO A 136 8.35 11.67 -18.23
CA PRO A 136 8.52 11.90 -16.79
C PRO A 136 7.63 13.02 -16.22
N GLY A 137 7.24 13.99 -17.04
CA GLY A 137 6.38 15.12 -16.64
C GLY A 137 4.89 14.93 -16.94
N HIS A 138 4.46 13.73 -17.37
CA HIS A 138 3.06 13.50 -17.72
C HIS A 138 2.16 13.52 -16.47
N LYS A 139 0.92 13.99 -16.63
CA LYS A 139 -0.07 14.04 -15.54
C LYS A 139 -0.34 12.67 -14.89
N ASP A 140 -0.14 11.60 -15.64
CA ASP A 140 -0.35 10.21 -15.20
C ASP A 140 0.92 9.55 -14.66
N ALA A 141 2.06 10.26 -14.57
CA ALA A 141 3.27 9.74 -13.93
C ALA A 141 3.02 9.26 -12.49
N PRO A 142 2.24 9.96 -11.62
CA PRO A 142 1.92 9.45 -10.29
C PRO A 142 1.27 8.06 -10.31
N TYR A 143 0.41 7.79 -11.30
CA TYR A 143 -0.24 6.51 -11.45
C TYR A 143 0.74 5.40 -11.89
N ALA A 144 1.68 5.69 -12.79
CA ALA A 144 2.71 4.73 -13.19
C ALA A 144 3.61 4.33 -12.01
N TYR A 145 4.07 5.29 -11.19
CA TYR A 145 4.82 5.01 -9.96
C TYR A 145 3.99 4.20 -8.96
N TYR A 146 2.71 4.55 -8.80
CA TYR A 146 1.81 3.79 -7.94
C TYR A 146 1.62 2.35 -8.42
N LEU A 147 1.46 2.13 -9.73
CA LEU A 147 1.30 0.80 -10.32
C LEU A 147 2.55 -0.08 -10.13
N ILE A 148 3.75 0.50 -10.21
CA ILE A 148 5.00 -0.19 -9.80
C ILE A 148 4.90 -0.60 -8.33
N ALA A 149 4.50 0.32 -7.45
CA ALA A 149 4.44 0.07 -6.01
C ALA A 149 3.44 -1.05 -5.66
N VAL A 150 2.21 -1.01 -6.21
CA VAL A 150 1.22 -2.07 -5.97
C VAL A 150 1.57 -3.38 -6.65
N SER A 151 2.28 -3.37 -7.79
CA SER A 151 2.78 -4.60 -8.41
C SER A 151 3.80 -5.30 -7.54
N ASN A 152 4.69 -4.55 -6.88
CA ASN A 152 5.60 -5.11 -5.88
C ASN A 152 4.87 -5.55 -4.61
N TYR A 153 3.90 -4.76 -4.14
CA TYR A 153 3.09 -5.09 -2.97
C TYR A 153 2.35 -6.43 -3.11
N ASN A 154 1.80 -6.72 -4.30
CA ASN A 154 1.12 -7.99 -4.57
C ASN A 154 2.05 -9.22 -4.55
N ARG A 155 3.38 -9.02 -4.53
CA ARG A 155 4.38 -10.09 -4.39
C ARG A 155 4.74 -10.37 -2.92
N ILE A 156 4.19 -9.62 -1.97
CA ILE A 156 4.41 -9.85 -0.54
C ILE A 156 3.88 -11.25 -0.20
N ASN A 157 4.78 -12.04 0.38
CA ASN A 157 4.50 -13.39 0.83
C ASN A 157 4.27 -13.42 2.34
N ASP A 158 3.93 -14.60 2.86
CA ASP A 158 3.89 -14.85 4.31
C ASP A 158 5.19 -14.37 5.00
N THR A 159 5.03 -13.75 6.16
CA THR A 159 6.08 -13.36 7.12
C THR A 159 7.15 -14.44 7.32
N LYS A 160 6.82 -15.73 7.21
CA LYS A 160 7.80 -16.81 7.36
C LYS A 160 8.85 -16.87 6.25
N ARG A 161 8.54 -16.34 5.07
CA ARG A 161 9.37 -16.40 3.85
C ARG A 161 10.33 -15.21 3.74
N ASP A 162 11.14 -15.21 2.69
CA ASP A 162 12.04 -14.10 2.33
C ASP A 162 11.26 -12.79 2.15
N GLN A 163 11.76 -11.72 2.76
CA GLN A 163 11.08 -10.41 2.83
C GLN A 163 11.63 -9.39 1.84
N ARG A 164 12.48 -9.79 0.89
CA ARG A 164 13.02 -8.88 -0.14
C ARG A 164 11.93 -8.21 -0.96
N ALA A 165 10.88 -8.96 -1.32
CA ALA A 165 9.73 -8.40 -2.04
C ALA A 165 8.98 -7.35 -1.20
N THR A 166 8.85 -7.58 0.11
CA THR A 166 8.24 -6.63 1.05
C THR A 166 9.05 -5.35 1.15
N GLN A 167 10.38 -5.44 1.20
CA GLN A 167 11.24 -4.25 1.19
C GLN A 167 11.12 -3.47 -0.12
N GLN A 168 11.16 -4.16 -1.27
CA GLN A 168 10.97 -3.52 -2.58
C GLN A 168 9.62 -2.81 -2.71
N ALA A 169 8.56 -3.44 -2.18
CA ALA A 169 7.23 -2.82 -2.12
C ALA A 169 7.23 -1.58 -1.22
N LEU A 170 7.82 -1.66 -0.03
CA LEU A 170 7.93 -0.55 0.91
C LEU A 170 8.65 0.65 0.27
N ASP A 171 9.82 0.42 -0.31
CA ASP A 171 10.63 1.46 -0.97
C ASP A 171 9.83 2.15 -2.09
N ALA A 172 9.13 1.36 -2.93
CA ALA A 172 8.33 1.88 -4.02
C ALA A 172 7.10 2.67 -3.54
N LEU A 173 6.44 2.23 -2.47
CA LEU A 173 5.28 2.92 -1.89
C LEU A 173 5.69 4.24 -1.22
N GLU A 174 6.80 4.24 -0.47
CA GLU A 174 7.36 5.45 0.13
C GLU A 174 7.78 6.46 -0.94
N GLU A 175 8.30 5.99 -2.07
CA GLU A 175 8.63 6.85 -3.20
C GLU A 175 7.40 7.56 -3.77
N VAL A 176 6.26 6.88 -3.87
CA VAL A 176 4.99 7.50 -4.30
C VAL A 176 4.57 8.59 -3.32
N GLN A 177 4.65 8.34 -2.01
CA GLN A 177 4.29 9.33 -0.99
C GLN A 177 5.21 10.55 -1.04
N ARG A 178 6.52 10.32 -1.22
CA ARG A 178 7.54 11.36 -1.24
C ARG A 178 7.44 12.23 -2.49
N ARG A 179 7.21 11.63 -3.67
CA ARG A 179 7.14 12.36 -4.94
C ARG A 179 5.79 13.03 -5.20
N PHE A 180 4.69 12.40 -4.78
CA PHE A 180 3.35 12.81 -5.14
C PHE A 180 2.44 13.02 -3.92
N PRO A 181 2.88 13.82 -2.92
CA PRO A 181 2.09 14.05 -1.71
C PRO A 181 0.73 14.67 -2.05
N GLY A 182 -0.31 14.31 -1.29
CA GLY A 182 -1.67 14.82 -1.46
C GLY A 182 -2.50 14.16 -2.56
N THR A 183 -1.91 13.28 -3.38
CA THR A 183 -2.68 12.49 -4.37
C THR A 183 -3.45 11.34 -3.70
N ALA A 184 -4.54 10.87 -4.34
CA ALA A 184 -5.25 9.67 -3.90
C ALA A 184 -4.33 8.44 -3.84
N TYR A 185 -3.35 8.37 -4.77
CA TYR A 185 -2.34 7.32 -4.81
C TYR A 185 -1.40 7.36 -3.60
N ALA A 186 -0.95 8.54 -3.17
CA ALA A 186 -0.12 8.67 -1.97
C ALA A 186 -0.90 8.30 -0.70
N ASN A 187 -2.19 8.61 -0.64
CA ASN A 187 -3.05 8.23 0.50
C ASN A 187 -3.23 6.71 0.59
N ASP A 188 -3.49 6.04 -0.54
CA ASP A 188 -3.55 4.57 -0.56
C ASP A 188 -2.19 3.93 -0.30
N ALA A 189 -1.12 4.46 -0.91
CA ALA A 189 0.24 4.00 -0.69
C ALA A 189 0.62 4.06 0.79
N GLY A 190 0.24 5.11 1.51
CA GLY A 190 0.49 5.23 2.95
C GLY A 190 -0.16 4.14 3.79
N LYS A 191 -1.38 3.69 3.43
CA LYS A 191 -2.03 2.56 4.10
C LYS A 191 -1.25 1.26 3.84
N LYS A 192 -0.80 1.06 2.59
CA LYS A 192 0.01 -0.11 2.21
C LYS A 192 1.41 -0.09 2.83
N VAL A 193 2.02 1.08 3.01
CA VAL A 193 3.28 1.24 3.78
C VAL A 193 3.10 0.73 5.21
N LEU A 194 2.00 1.11 5.87
CA LEU A 194 1.71 0.62 7.22
C LEU A 194 1.58 -0.91 7.26
N MET A 195 0.87 -1.50 6.30
CA MET A 195 0.73 -2.96 6.19
C MET A 195 2.07 -3.65 5.90
N ALA A 196 2.86 -3.14 4.96
CA ALA A 196 4.18 -3.69 4.64
C ALA A 196 5.14 -3.63 5.83
N ARG A 197 5.13 -2.52 6.58
CA ARG A 197 5.88 -2.38 7.84
C ARG A 197 5.40 -3.36 8.91
N ASP A 198 4.10 -3.60 9.01
CA ASP A 198 3.55 -4.59 9.94
C ASP A 198 4.01 -6.02 9.60
N HIS A 199 4.10 -6.37 8.31
CA HIS A 199 4.67 -7.64 7.87
C HIS A 199 6.16 -7.78 8.25
N LEU A 200 6.97 -6.73 8.06
CA LEU A 200 8.38 -6.72 8.46
C LEU A 200 8.54 -6.83 9.97
N ALA A 201 7.71 -6.10 10.74
CA ALA A 201 7.68 -6.21 12.19
C ALA A 201 7.27 -7.62 12.64
N GLY A 202 6.28 -8.23 11.99
CA GLY A 202 5.82 -9.59 12.25
C GLY A 202 6.93 -10.63 12.08
N LYS A 203 7.81 -10.45 11.08
CA LYS A 203 9.01 -11.29 10.91
C LYS A 203 9.93 -11.21 12.12
N GLU A 204 10.27 -10.01 12.58
CA GLU A 204 11.14 -9.82 13.74
C GLU A 204 10.50 -10.39 15.01
N MET A 205 9.18 -10.22 15.17
CA MET A 205 8.44 -10.81 16.29
C MET A 205 8.47 -12.34 16.26
N GLU A 206 8.30 -12.97 15.10
CA GLU A 206 8.37 -14.43 14.98
C GLU A 206 9.75 -14.96 15.38
N ILE A 207 10.82 -14.32 14.90
CA ILE A 207 12.20 -14.69 15.26
C ILE A 207 12.45 -14.46 16.76
N GLY A 208 11.98 -13.34 17.30
CA GLY A 208 12.10 -13.02 18.73
C GLY A 208 11.38 -14.03 19.61
N ARG A 209 10.14 -14.39 19.27
CA ARG A 209 9.35 -15.44 19.95
C ARG A 209 10.09 -16.77 19.90
N TYR A 210 10.63 -17.16 18.75
CA TYR A 210 11.43 -18.38 18.63
C TYR A 210 12.61 -18.39 19.61
N TYR A 211 13.39 -17.29 19.70
CA TYR A 211 14.49 -17.22 20.67
C TYR A 211 14.04 -17.33 22.13
N TYR A 212 12.88 -16.77 22.49
CA TYR A 212 12.33 -16.91 23.84
C TYR A 212 11.96 -18.37 24.14
N THR A 213 11.40 -19.11 23.17
CA THR A 213 11.15 -20.56 23.36
C THR A 213 12.43 -21.37 23.60
N GLN A 214 13.59 -20.88 23.14
CA GLN A 214 14.90 -21.49 23.36
C GLN A 214 15.62 -20.96 24.62
N GLY A 215 14.98 -20.11 25.42
CA GLY A 215 15.60 -19.45 26.59
C GLY A 215 16.65 -18.40 26.24
N SER A 216 16.78 -18.02 24.97
CA SER A 216 17.77 -17.03 24.49
C SER A 216 17.22 -15.61 24.57
N TYR A 217 17.02 -15.10 25.79
CA TYR A 217 16.40 -13.78 26.02
C TYR A 217 17.15 -12.63 25.33
N LEU A 218 18.48 -12.60 25.40
CA LEU A 218 19.27 -11.52 24.77
C LEU A 218 19.05 -11.45 23.24
N ALA A 219 18.98 -12.59 22.57
CA ALA A 219 18.73 -12.65 21.13
C ALA A 219 17.31 -12.19 20.79
N GLY A 220 16.31 -12.60 21.59
CA GLY A 220 14.92 -12.14 21.43
C GLY A 220 14.77 -10.64 21.68
N ILE A 221 15.40 -10.10 22.74
CA ILE A 221 15.43 -8.67 23.04
C ILE A 221 15.94 -7.86 21.86
N ASN A 222 17.02 -8.30 21.21
CA ASN A 222 17.55 -7.62 20.03
C ASN A 222 16.54 -7.57 18.87
N ARG A 223 15.70 -8.60 18.72
CA ARG A 223 14.63 -8.63 17.70
C ARG A 223 13.48 -7.70 18.05
N PHE A 224 12.98 -7.76 19.28
CA PHE A 224 11.90 -6.88 19.76
C PHE A 224 12.33 -5.42 19.79
N LYS A 225 13.61 -5.15 20.09
CA LYS A 225 14.21 -3.82 19.98
C LYS A 225 14.10 -3.26 18.57
N ARG A 226 14.34 -4.07 17.53
CA ARG A 226 14.16 -3.60 16.14
C ARG A 226 12.71 -3.22 15.85
N VAL A 227 11.74 -3.98 16.36
CA VAL A 227 10.31 -3.63 16.25
C VAL A 227 10.02 -2.26 16.86
N VAL A 228 10.54 -2.01 18.06
CA VAL A 228 10.36 -0.73 18.76
C VAL A 228 11.19 0.43 18.16
N MET A 229 12.27 0.16 17.44
CA MET A 229 13.12 1.19 16.84
C MET A 229 12.73 1.55 15.40
N GLU A 230 12.25 0.58 14.62
CA GLU A 230 12.00 0.72 13.19
C GLU A 230 10.50 0.73 12.84
N TYR A 231 9.64 0.12 13.68
CA TYR A 231 8.26 -0.22 13.33
C TYR A 231 7.21 0.23 14.38
N GLN A 232 7.41 1.37 15.04
CA GLN A 232 6.59 1.80 16.19
C GLN A 232 5.10 2.01 15.91
N LYS A 233 4.73 2.30 14.66
CA LYS A 233 3.34 2.52 14.26
C LYS A 233 2.60 1.21 13.96
N THR A 234 3.27 0.06 14.04
CA THR A 234 2.69 -1.24 13.69
C THR A 234 1.92 -1.86 14.85
N SER A 235 1.05 -2.82 14.52
CA SER A 235 0.24 -3.56 15.50
C SER A 235 1.07 -4.47 16.41
N GLN A 236 2.30 -4.77 16.01
CA GLN A 236 3.25 -5.63 16.74
C GLN A 236 3.96 -4.91 17.89
N THR A 237 3.95 -3.57 17.90
CA THR A 237 4.68 -2.74 18.88
C THR A 237 4.29 -3.01 20.34
N PRO A 238 2.99 -3.14 20.70
CA PRO A 238 2.60 -3.39 22.08
C PRO A 238 3.14 -4.73 22.62
N GLU A 239 3.05 -5.79 21.82
CA GLU A 239 3.62 -7.08 22.20
C GLU A 239 5.15 -7.01 22.30
N ALA A 240 5.83 -6.32 21.39
CA ALA A 240 7.27 -6.15 21.44
C ALA A 240 7.73 -5.49 22.75
N LEU A 241 7.04 -4.44 23.20
CA LEU A 241 7.32 -3.78 24.48
C LEU A 241 7.07 -4.69 25.69
N TYR A 242 5.99 -5.47 25.66
CA TYR A 242 5.73 -6.49 26.69
C TYR A 242 6.86 -7.52 26.74
N ARG A 243 7.26 -8.07 25.59
CA ARG A 243 8.35 -9.06 25.51
C ARG A 243 9.69 -8.49 25.93
N LEU A 244 9.97 -7.21 25.64
CA LEU A 244 11.13 -6.51 26.18
C LEU A 244 11.09 -6.45 27.70
N SER A 245 9.94 -6.12 28.29
CA SER A 245 9.74 -6.12 29.74
C SER A 245 10.02 -7.50 30.36
N GLU A 246 9.43 -8.55 29.78
CA GLU A 246 9.65 -9.95 30.17
C GLU A 246 11.14 -10.35 30.09
N GLY A 247 11.80 -10.05 28.98
CA GLY A 247 13.20 -10.41 28.78
C GLY A 247 14.16 -9.65 29.69
N TYR A 248 13.94 -8.35 29.90
CA TYR A 248 14.78 -7.56 30.80
C TYR A 248 14.59 -7.97 32.27
N MET A 249 13.39 -8.33 32.69
CA MET A 249 13.17 -8.92 34.02
C MET A 249 13.92 -10.25 34.16
N ALA A 250 13.82 -11.14 33.16
CA ALA A 250 14.54 -12.42 33.17
C ALA A 250 16.08 -12.26 33.24
N LEU A 251 16.62 -11.18 32.68
CA LEU A 251 18.05 -10.85 32.74
C LEU A 251 18.46 -9.99 33.96
N GLY A 252 17.51 -9.55 34.78
CA GLY A 252 17.76 -8.67 35.93
C GLY A 252 18.05 -7.21 35.58
N VAL A 253 17.80 -6.77 34.33
CA VAL A 253 17.96 -5.38 33.90
C VAL A 253 16.69 -4.59 34.19
N VAL A 254 16.37 -4.45 35.48
CA VAL A 254 15.01 -4.08 35.87
C VAL A 254 14.62 -2.66 35.43
N SER A 255 15.56 -1.71 35.41
CA SER A 255 15.29 -0.34 34.97
C SER A 255 14.78 -0.26 33.52
N GLU A 256 15.29 -1.11 32.62
CA GLU A 256 14.82 -1.18 31.24
C GLU A 256 13.47 -1.90 31.13
N ALA A 257 13.22 -2.90 31.98
CA ALA A 257 11.91 -3.55 32.05
C ALA A 257 10.81 -2.58 32.52
N GLN A 258 11.07 -1.82 33.58
CA GLN A 258 10.17 -0.79 34.09
C GLN A 258 9.88 0.26 33.03
N THR A 259 10.90 0.68 32.28
CA THR A 259 10.75 1.66 31.21
C THR A 259 9.91 1.11 30.07
N ALA A 260 10.16 -0.12 29.63
CA ALA A 260 9.36 -0.78 28.59
C ALA A 260 7.88 -0.87 28.98
N ALA A 261 7.58 -1.27 30.22
CA ALA A 261 6.21 -1.35 30.73
C ALA A 261 5.56 0.04 30.89
N ALA A 262 6.31 1.05 31.33
CA ALA A 262 5.80 2.41 31.47
C ALA A 262 5.45 3.03 30.11
N VAL A 263 6.34 2.90 29.11
CA VAL A 263 6.10 3.34 27.73
C VAL A 263 4.92 2.60 27.11
N LEU A 264 4.80 1.29 27.37
CA LEU A 264 3.64 0.49 26.94
C LEU A 264 2.33 1.01 27.56
N GLY A 265 2.33 1.30 28.86
CA GLY A 265 1.15 1.84 29.55
C GLY A 265 0.75 3.22 29.08
N HIS A 266 1.72 4.09 28.76
CA HIS A 266 1.45 5.43 28.26
C HIS A 266 0.84 5.41 26.85
N ASN A 267 1.39 4.61 25.93
CA ASN A 267 0.96 4.59 24.53
C ASN A 267 -0.22 3.64 24.26
N TYR A 268 -0.35 2.55 25.04
CA TYR A 268 -1.33 1.48 24.84
C TYR A 268 -2.01 1.04 26.15
N PRO A 269 -2.65 1.97 26.91
CA PRO A 269 -3.17 1.72 28.26
C PRO A 269 -4.23 0.60 28.32
N ASN A 270 -4.98 0.39 27.24
CA ASN A 270 -6.05 -0.60 27.18
C ASN A 270 -5.60 -1.96 26.58
N SER A 271 -4.32 -2.13 26.25
CA SER A 271 -3.82 -3.37 25.68
C SER A 271 -3.75 -4.49 26.72
N GLU A 272 -4.03 -5.74 26.32
CA GLU A 272 -3.82 -6.91 27.17
C GLU A 272 -2.34 -7.04 27.58
N TRP A 273 -1.44 -6.74 26.63
CA TRP A 273 0.01 -6.69 26.84
C TRP A 273 0.44 -5.79 27.99
N TYR A 274 -0.22 -4.65 28.20
CA TYR A 274 0.10 -3.77 29.32
C TYR A 274 -0.24 -4.41 30.67
N LYS A 275 -1.38 -5.12 30.77
CA LYS A 275 -1.78 -5.81 32.01
C LYS A 275 -0.77 -6.89 32.39
N ASP A 276 -0.30 -7.63 31.40
CA ASP A 276 0.71 -8.67 31.59
C ASP A 276 2.07 -8.06 31.96
N ALA A 277 2.50 -7.00 31.27
CA ALA A 277 3.73 -6.28 31.58
C ALA A 277 3.72 -5.70 33.00
N TYR A 278 2.60 -5.09 33.41
CA TYR A 278 2.42 -4.56 34.75
C TYR A 278 2.56 -5.65 35.81
N THR A 279 1.95 -6.82 35.56
CA THR A 279 1.99 -7.96 36.49
C THR A 279 3.42 -8.48 36.66
N ILE A 280 4.17 -8.63 35.57
CA ILE A 280 5.57 -9.11 35.59
C ILE A 280 6.49 -8.11 36.28
N VAL A 281 6.37 -6.81 36.01
CA VAL A 281 7.21 -5.80 36.67
C VAL A 281 6.86 -5.65 38.14
N SER A 282 5.58 -5.81 38.50
CA SER A 282 5.11 -5.64 39.88
C SER A 282 5.36 -6.85 40.79
N SER A 283 5.73 -8.00 40.23
CA SER A 283 5.95 -9.23 41.03
C SER A 283 7.04 -9.07 42.10
N ASP A 284 8.04 -8.23 41.81
CA ASP A 284 9.21 -8.01 42.68
C ASP A 284 9.06 -6.74 43.53
N GLY A 285 7.83 -6.26 43.74
CA GLY A 285 7.53 -5.04 44.50
C GLY A 285 7.90 -3.74 43.76
N GLN A 286 8.16 -3.84 42.45
CA GLN A 286 8.46 -2.68 41.62
C GLN A 286 7.19 -2.13 40.97
N ALA A 287 7.30 -0.97 40.34
CA ALA A 287 6.25 -0.39 39.51
C ALA A 287 6.83 0.01 38.15
N PRO A 288 6.02 0.07 37.09
CA PRO A 288 6.45 0.68 35.83
C PRO A 288 6.85 2.14 36.07
N VAL A 289 8.13 2.43 35.92
CA VAL A 289 8.72 3.76 36.05
C VAL A 289 9.55 4.00 34.81
N GLU A 290 9.26 5.09 34.11
CA GLU A 290 9.98 5.47 32.91
C GLU A 290 11.33 6.11 33.26
N ASN A 291 12.40 5.62 32.65
CA ASN A 291 13.68 6.30 32.63
C ASN A 291 13.89 7.01 31.30
N GLU A 292 13.78 8.33 31.29
CA GLU A 292 13.94 9.18 30.10
C GLU A 292 15.29 8.99 29.36
N LYS A 293 16.32 8.50 30.05
CA LYS A 293 17.63 8.23 29.43
C LYS A 293 17.68 6.90 28.67
N SER A 294 16.71 6.01 28.89
CA SER A 294 16.59 4.73 28.19
C SER A 294 16.47 4.97 26.69
N TRP A 295 17.00 4.02 25.93
CA TRP A 295 16.82 4.00 24.48
C TRP A 295 15.33 3.82 24.09
N ILE A 296 14.52 3.19 24.94
CA ILE A 296 13.09 2.94 24.69
C ILE A 296 12.33 4.26 24.72
N SER A 297 12.49 5.05 25.78
CA SER A 297 11.89 6.38 25.88
C SER A 297 12.29 7.26 24.71
N LYS A 298 13.59 7.30 24.38
CA LYS A 298 14.11 8.06 23.23
C LYS A 298 13.48 7.64 21.90
N ALA A 299 13.22 6.35 21.70
CA ALA A 299 12.58 5.86 20.48
C ALA A 299 11.15 6.40 20.32
N PHE A 300 10.39 6.53 21.42
CA PHE A 300 9.01 7.05 21.39
C PHE A 300 8.93 8.57 21.45
N SER A 301 9.81 9.25 22.18
CA SER A 301 9.88 10.72 22.18
C SER A 301 10.15 11.30 20.80
N ALA A 302 10.87 10.57 19.94
CA ALA A 302 11.11 10.98 18.55
C ALA A 302 9.85 10.96 17.66
N LEU A 303 8.82 10.19 18.04
CA LEU A 303 7.58 10.06 17.27
C LEU A 303 6.50 11.04 17.71
N ASN A 304 6.46 11.34 19.00
CA ASN A 304 5.54 12.31 19.60
C ASN A 304 6.38 13.37 20.32
N PRO A 305 6.93 14.38 19.62
CA PRO A 305 7.54 15.51 20.29
C PRO A 305 6.45 16.21 21.12
N LEU A 306 6.73 16.38 22.41
CA LEU A 306 5.89 17.12 23.35
C LEU A 306 5.58 18.54 22.87
#